data_AF-A0A6G2VHS5-F1
#
_entry.id   AF-A0A6G2VHS5-F1
#
_cell.length_a   1.000
_cell.length_b   1.000
_cell.length_c   1.000
_cell.angle_alpha   90.00
_cell.angle_beta   90.00
_cell.angle_gamma   90.00
#
_symmetry.space_group_name_H-M   'P 1'
#
loop_
_entity.id
_entity.type
_entity.pdbx_description
1 polymer ?
#
loop_
_entity_poly.entity_id
_entity_poly.type
_entity_poly.pdbx_seq_one_letter_code
_entity_poly.pdbx_strand_id
1 'polypeptide(L)'
;MTLLFHDDFAEGLRVRDPRKRPDGPWSLRPAGPLTAGDGIARATAAGLVVQPTGTDPDTGHPAFVVPPEGEAVDHLRWAAFGPACATGGATLTVSATLSAQVLGVVRDESADEDIRDGASTLVVLDRDAGLIMNFALTETRVWALYGRVPAPDGTRGGFSYSVPLASRGSSDRHHCALAVDSAAGTARWLLDGDEVFAVERLGHGLPEPVRAVSWTPGPLPAVRPASLTPGLALIADSPHGQGAQLTVADLSVTRSGPSGGRSGPPVRQGVAG
;
A
#
# COMPACT_ATOMS: atom_id res chain seq x y z
N MET A 1 8.55 10.78 18.93
CA MET A 1 8.01 10.49 17.59
C MET A 1 8.25 11.71 16.73
N THR A 2 8.77 11.54 15.52
CA THR A 2 9.11 12.64 14.59
C THR A 2 8.32 12.50 13.30
N LEU A 3 7.61 13.54 12.87
CA LEU A 3 6.91 13.55 11.58
C LEU A 3 7.91 13.76 10.44
N LEU A 4 7.92 12.87 9.45
CA LEU A 4 8.81 12.94 8.29
C LEU A 4 8.10 13.44 7.02
N PHE A 5 6.82 13.07 6.87
CA PHE A 5 5.98 13.48 5.76
C PHE A 5 4.52 13.48 6.20
N HIS A 6 3.74 14.42 5.68
CA HIS A 6 2.30 14.49 5.89
C HIS A 6 1.62 15.11 4.67
N ASP A 7 0.45 14.59 4.32
CA ASP A 7 -0.48 15.19 3.38
C ASP A 7 -1.92 14.93 3.85
N ASP A 8 -2.64 16.01 4.15
CA ASP A 8 -4.08 15.97 4.48
C ASP A 8 -4.96 15.97 3.21
N PHE A 9 -4.34 16.21 2.05
CA PHE A 9 -4.96 16.34 0.74
C PHE A 9 -5.99 17.48 0.60
N ALA A 10 -5.94 18.50 1.46
CA ALA A 10 -6.84 19.65 1.39
C ALA A 10 -6.71 20.42 0.05
N GLU A 11 -5.50 20.47 -0.51
CA GLU A 11 -5.21 21.05 -1.83
C GLU A 11 -5.27 20.02 -2.98
N GLY A 12 -5.75 18.81 -2.69
CA GLY A 12 -5.71 17.67 -3.60
C GLY A 12 -4.31 17.07 -3.72
N LEU A 13 -4.11 16.21 -4.73
CA LEU A 13 -2.84 15.55 -4.93
C LEU A 13 -1.83 16.51 -5.59
N ARG A 14 -0.87 16.97 -4.81
CA ARG A 14 0.19 17.90 -5.26
C ARG A 14 1.26 17.16 -6.06
N VAL A 15 0.94 16.82 -7.30
CA VAL A 15 1.86 16.13 -8.22
C VAL A 15 3.00 17.05 -8.64
N ARG A 16 4.22 16.52 -8.63
CA ARG A 16 5.42 17.20 -9.11
C ARG A 16 5.31 17.47 -10.61
N ASP A 17 5.34 18.74 -10.97
CA ASP A 17 5.50 19.21 -12.34
C ASP A 17 6.70 20.19 -12.35
N PRO A 18 7.81 19.89 -13.04
CA PRO A 18 9.00 20.74 -13.01
C PRO A 18 8.76 22.20 -13.43
N ARG A 19 7.69 22.48 -14.18
CA ARG A 19 7.36 23.81 -14.70
C ARG A 19 6.27 24.49 -13.91
N LYS A 20 5.26 23.74 -13.43
CA LYS A 20 4.06 24.30 -12.79
C LYS A 20 4.04 24.14 -11.27
N ARG A 21 4.61 23.06 -10.75
CA ARG A 21 4.60 22.71 -9.32
C ARG A 21 5.85 21.89 -8.96
N PRO A 22 7.04 22.51 -8.98
CA PRO A 22 8.31 21.80 -8.79
C PRO A 22 8.48 21.23 -7.37
N ASP A 23 7.75 21.79 -6.41
CA ASP A 23 7.69 21.41 -5.00
C ASP A 23 6.67 20.30 -4.68
N GLY A 24 5.91 19.83 -5.67
CA GLY A 24 4.99 18.71 -5.50
C GLY A 24 5.71 17.46 -4.94
N PRO A 25 5.24 16.89 -3.82
CA PRO A 25 5.88 15.70 -3.23
C PRO A 25 5.51 14.40 -3.95
N TRP A 26 4.41 14.40 -4.73
CA TRP A 26 3.88 13.20 -5.36
C TRP A 26 4.38 13.02 -6.79
N SER A 27 4.74 11.79 -7.13
CA SER A 27 5.06 11.39 -8.51
C SER A 27 4.04 10.36 -8.98
N LEU A 28 3.40 10.62 -10.13
CA LEU A 28 2.49 9.66 -10.75
C LEU A 28 3.27 8.59 -11.52
N ARG A 29 2.74 7.37 -11.52
CA ARG A 29 3.23 6.27 -12.34
C ARG A 29 2.37 6.15 -13.61
N PRO A 30 2.96 6.18 -14.80
CA PRO A 30 2.24 5.83 -16.02
C PRO A 30 1.69 4.39 -15.97
N ALA A 31 0.56 4.15 -16.63
CA ALA A 31 0.00 2.82 -16.84
C ALA A 31 -0.30 2.65 -18.35
N GLY A 32 0.56 1.93 -19.06
CA GLY A 32 0.50 1.81 -20.51
C GLY A 32 0.48 3.19 -21.20
N PRO A 33 -0.51 3.49 -22.08
CA PRO A 33 -0.60 4.78 -22.77
C PRO A 33 -1.06 5.94 -21.85
N LEU A 34 -1.56 5.65 -20.64
CA LEU A 34 -2.05 6.65 -19.71
C LEU A 34 -0.88 7.21 -18.90
N THR A 35 -0.35 8.36 -19.31
CA THR A 35 0.83 8.99 -18.71
C THR A 35 0.66 9.37 -17.23
N ALA A 36 -0.58 9.63 -16.81
CA ALA A 36 -0.96 9.90 -15.41
C ALA A 36 -1.53 8.66 -14.69
N GLY A 37 -1.58 7.51 -15.35
CA GLY A 37 -2.37 6.35 -14.93
C GLY A 37 -3.88 6.56 -15.12
N ASP A 38 -4.64 5.53 -14.77
CA ASP A 38 -6.09 5.45 -14.90
C ASP A 38 -6.79 5.91 -13.61
N GLY A 39 -6.54 7.16 -13.22
CA GLY A 39 -7.11 7.74 -12.02
C GLY A 39 -7.20 9.25 -12.06
N ILE A 40 -8.38 9.78 -11.73
CA ILE A 40 -8.65 11.21 -11.55
C ILE A 40 -8.70 11.50 -10.05
N ALA A 41 -7.69 12.20 -9.56
CA ALA A 41 -7.60 12.62 -8.16
C ALA A 41 -8.29 13.98 -7.96
N ARG A 42 -9.18 14.09 -6.97
CA ARG A 42 -9.91 15.31 -6.63
C ARG A 42 -9.91 15.53 -5.11
N ALA A 43 -9.69 16.77 -4.70
CA ALA A 43 -9.87 17.18 -3.30
C ALA A 43 -11.36 17.22 -2.97
N THR A 44 -11.72 16.73 -1.78
CA THR A 44 -13.08 16.77 -1.24
C THR A 44 -13.02 17.05 0.26
N ALA A 45 -14.17 17.33 0.89
CA ALA A 45 -14.25 17.47 2.35
C ALA A 45 -13.87 16.18 3.10
N ALA A 46 -13.90 15.01 2.45
CA ALA A 46 -13.54 13.73 3.04
C ALA A 46 -12.04 13.38 2.90
N GLY A 47 -11.26 14.22 2.21
CA GLY A 47 -9.89 13.97 1.78
C GLY A 47 -9.75 13.88 0.26
N LEU A 48 -8.73 13.19 -0.22
CA LEU A 48 -8.55 12.91 -1.64
C LEU A 48 -9.48 11.77 -2.08
N VAL A 49 -10.24 12.01 -3.14
CA VAL A 49 -10.96 10.95 -3.87
C VAL A 49 -10.24 10.67 -5.17
N VAL A 50 -9.97 9.40 -5.46
CA VAL A 50 -9.42 8.94 -6.73
C VAL A 50 -10.37 7.91 -7.33
N GLN A 51 -10.78 8.14 -8.58
CA GLN A 51 -11.67 7.26 -9.33
C GLN A 51 -11.07 7.01 -10.72
N PRO A 52 -11.44 5.92 -11.41
CA PRO A 52 -10.99 5.65 -12.77
C PRO A 52 -11.31 6.78 -13.75
N THR A 53 -10.59 6.85 -14.87
CA THR A 53 -10.79 7.91 -15.87
C THR A 53 -11.97 7.64 -16.80
N GLY A 54 -12.32 6.36 -16.99
CA GLY A 54 -13.41 5.92 -17.85
C GLY A 54 -14.77 5.96 -17.14
N THR A 55 -15.80 5.68 -17.92
CA THR A 55 -17.16 5.51 -17.43
C THR A 55 -17.75 4.31 -18.15
N ASP A 56 -18.35 3.41 -17.40
CA ASP A 56 -19.06 2.27 -17.93
C ASP A 56 -20.34 2.75 -18.63
N PRO A 57 -20.56 2.42 -19.92
CA PRO A 57 -21.69 2.94 -20.68
C PRO A 57 -23.04 2.36 -20.21
N ASP A 58 -23.05 1.18 -19.60
CA ASP A 58 -24.28 0.49 -19.20
C ASP A 58 -24.80 1.01 -17.85
N THR A 59 -23.89 1.25 -16.91
CA THR A 59 -24.22 1.69 -15.54
C THR A 59 -24.02 3.19 -15.30
N GLY A 60 -23.21 3.85 -16.12
CA GLY A 60 -22.80 5.24 -15.92
C GLY A 60 -21.80 5.43 -14.77
N HIS A 61 -21.29 4.35 -14.16
CA HIS A 61 -20.33 4.42 -13.08
C HIS A 61 -18.88 4.63 -13.59
N PRO A 62 -18.00 5.25 -12.79
CA PRO A 62 -16.57 5.27 -13.08
C PRO A 62 -16.00 3.86 -13.27
N ALA A 63 -15.27 3.65 -14.37
CA ALA A 63 -14.71 2.35 -14.74
C ALA A 63 -13.30 2.48 -15.31
N PHE A 64 -12.47 1.47 -15.07
CA PHE A 64 -11.12 1.42 -15.63
C PHE A 64 -11.15 1.37 -17.15
N VAL A 65 -10.23 2.08 -17.78
CA VAL A 65 -10.00 2.05 -19.23
C VAL A 65 -9.51 0.66 -19.62
N VAL A 66 -10.27 -0.01 -20.49
CA VAL A 66 -9.85 -1.30 -21.03
C VAL A 66 -8.78 -1.07 -22.11
N PRO A 67 -7.56 -1.62 -21.98
CA PRO A 67 -6.55 -1.52 -23.03
C PRO A 67 -7.02 -2.21 -24.32
N PRO A 68 -6.52 -1.79 -25.49
CA PRO A 68 -6.77 -2.49 -26.75
C PRO A 68 -6.41 -3.98 -26.69
N GLU A 69 -7.10 -4.79 -27.48
CA GLU A 69 -6.83 -6.23 -27.54
C GLU A 69 -5.37 -6.51 -27.91
N GLY A 70 -4.72 -7.39 -27.15
CA GLY A 70 -3.32 -7.77 -27.34
C GLY A 70 -2.30 -6.90 -26.59
N GLU A 71 -2.72 -5.81 -25.95
CA GLU A 71 -1.84 -5.04 -25.07
C GLU A 71 -1.79 -5.61 -23.65
N ALA A 72 -0.62 -5.55 -23.02
CA ALA A 72 -0.45 -6.00 -21.64
C ALA A 72 -1.21 -5.06 -20.68
N VAL A 73 -2.05 -5.65 -19.83
CA VAL A 73 -2.74 -4.91 -18.76
C VAL A 73 -1.77 -4.73 -17.60
N ASP A 74 -1.50 -3.47 -17.25
CA ASP A 74 -0.82 -3.17 -16.00
C ASP A 74 -1.81 -3.27 -14.84
N HIS A 75 -1.53 -4.16 -13.88
CA HIS A 75 -2.38 -4.38 -12.70
C HIS A 75 -2.52 -3.12 -11.83
N LEU A 76 -1.47 -2.29 -11.75
CA LEU A 76 -1.49 -1.02 -11.03
C LEU A 76 -2.07 0.05 -11.98
N ARG A 77 -3.40 0.08 -12.07
CA ARG A 77 -4.19 0.97 -12.93
C ARG A 77 -3.81 2.43 -12.73
N TRP A 78 -3.64 2.83 -11.48
CA TRP A 78 -3.18 4.16 -11.10
C TRP A 78 -2.29 4.05 -9.86
N ALA A 79 -1.21 4.84 -9.81
CA ALA A 79 -0.40 4.93 -8.61
C ALA A 79 0.26 6.31 -8.46
N ALA A 80 0.28 6.81 -7.24
CA ALA A 80 1.02 8.00 -6.83
C ALA A 80 1.98 7.66 -5.69
N PHE A 81 3.22 8.13 -5.78
CA PHE A 81 4.25 7.87 -4.77
C PHE A 81 4.75 9.17 -4.17
N GLY A 82 4.81 9.22 -2.85
CA GLY A 82 5.38 10.33 -2.09
C GLY A 82 6.90 10.27 -2.02
N PRO A 83 7.51 11.06 -1.12
CA PRO A 83 8.96 11.09 -0.95
C PRO A 83 9.48 9.81 -0.28
N ALA A 84 10.68 9.38 -0.63
CA ALA A 84 11.38 8.33 0.12
C ALA A 84 11.85 8.89 1.47
N CYS A 85 11.38 8.26 2.56
CA CYS A 85 11.78 8.59 3.92
C CYS A 85 12.86 7.63 4.39
N ALA A 86 14.07 8.14 4.64
CA ALA A 86 15.16 7.32 5.18
C ALA A 86 14.76 6.70 6.53
N THR A 87 15.01 5.41 6.72
CA THR A 87 14.70 4.72 7.97
C THR A 87 15.78 5.01 9.02
N GLY A 88 17.05 5.03 8.63
CA GLY A 88 18.19 5.18 9.55
C GLY A 88 18.24 4.08 10.62
N GLY A 89 17.71 2.89 10.33
CA GLY A 89 17.57 1.79 11.29
C GLY A 89 16.47 2.02 12.34
N ALA A 90 15.66 3.06 12.21
CA ALA A 90 14.54 3.31 13.10
C ALA A 90 13.28 2.53 12.68
N THR A 91 12.26 2.57 13.54
CA THR A 91 10.91 2.19 13.14
C THR A 91 10.24 3.37 12.44
N LEU A 92 9.77 3.17 11.21
CA LEU A 92 8.89 4.10 10.54
C LEU A 92 7.46 3.56 10.53
N THR A 93 6.48 4.43 10.75
CA THR A 93 5.07 4.11 10.58
C THR A 93 4.51 4.95 9.45
N VAL A 94 3.98 4.29 8.41
CA VAL A 94 3.19 4.93 7.36
C VAL A 94 1.72 4.68 7.68
N SER A 95 0.93 5.74 7.80
CA SER A 95 -0.49 5.63 8.17
C SER A 95 -1.36 6.55 7.35
N ALA A 96 -2.60 6.15 7.11
CA ALA A 96 -3.63 7.01 6.52
C ALA A 96 -5.03 6.47 6.86
N THR A 97 -6.04 7.33 6.76
CA THR A 97 -7.45 6.90 6.83
C THR A 97 -7.95 6.59 5.44
N LEU A 98 -8.35 5.34 5.17
CA LEU A 98 -8.77 4.86 3.85
C LEU A 98 -10.23 4.40 3.85
N SER A 99 -10.88 4.58 2.71
CA SER A 99 -12.12 3.88 2.34
C SER A 99 -12.05 3.51 0.87
N ALA A 100 -12.77 2.46 0.49
CA ALA A 100 -12.78 1.94 -0.87
C ALA A 100 -14.18 1.49 -1.27
N GLN A 101 -14.55 1.78 -2.52
CA GLN A 101 -15.74 1.25 -3.18
C GLN A 101 -15.31 0.60 -4.49
N VAL A 102 -15.79 -0.60 -4.77
CA VAL A 102 -15.63 -1.27 -6.05
C VAL A 102 -16.94 -1.07 -6.83
N LEU A 103 -16.83 -0.53 -8.04
CA LEU A 103 -17.94 -0.05 -8.86
C LEU A 103 -18.11 -0.94 -10.08
N GLY A 104 -19.34 -1.11 -10.56
CA GLY A 104 -19.61 -1.78 -11.84
C GLY A 104 -19.36 -3.30 -11.85
N VAL A 105 -19.04 -3.93 -10.72
CA VAL A 105 -18.93 -5.39 -10.63
C VAL A 105 -20.29 -5.99 -10.29
N VAL A 106 -20.84 -6.80 -11.18
CA VAL A 106 -21.90 -7.75 -10.84
C VAL A 106 -21.23 -9.02 -10.34
N ARG A 107 -21.11 -9.17 -9.01
CA ARG A 107 -20.59 -10.41 -8.43
C ARG A 107 -21.69 -11.47 -8.37
N ASP A 108 -21.32 -12.69 -8.75
CA ASP A 108 -22.03 -13.89 -8.27
C ASP A 108 -21.80 -13.98 -6.76
N GLU A 109 -22.86 -14.17 -5.97
CA GLU A 109 -22.78 -14.26 -4.50
C GLU A 109 -21.85 -15.39 -4.02
N SER A 110 -21.55 -16.36 -4.89
CA SER A 110 -20.67 -17.50 -4.61
C SER A 110 -19.19 -17.27 -4.94
N ALA A 111 -18.83 -16.17 -5.62
CA ALA A 111 -17.45 -15.89 -5.99
C ALA A 111 -16.67 -15.29 -4.81
N ASP A 112 -15.55 -15.91 -4.45
CA ASP A 112 -14.62 -15.34 -3.47
C ASP A 112 -14.07 -13.99 -3.97
N GLU A 113 -14.06 -13.00 -3.09
CA GLU A 113 -13.54 -11.67 -3.41
C GLU A 113 -12.03 -11.75 -3.72
N ASP A 114 -11.65 -11.31 -4.93
CA ASP A 114 -10.26 -11.18 -5.35
C ASP A 114 -9.88 -9.70 -5.48
N ILE A 115 -8.68 -9.36 -4.99
CA ILE A 115 -8.09 -8.02 -5.07
C ILE A 115 -7.86 -7.61 -6.54
N ARG A 116 -7.66 -8.60 -7.42
CA ARG A 116 -7.46 -8.41 -8.86
C ARG A 116 -8.68 -7.84 -9.59
N ASP A 117 -9.87 -7.94 -8.98
CA ASP A 117 -11.09 -7.38 -9.58
C ASP A 117 -11.15 -5.86 -9.43
N GLY A 118 -10.55 -5.30 -8.38
CA GLY A 118 -10.64 -3.89 -8.06
C GLY A 118 -10.28 -3.64 -6.60
N ALA A 119 -9.22 -2.87 -6.35
CA ALA A 119 -8.85 -2.49 -4.99
C ALA A 119 -8.26 -1.09 -4.91
N SER A 120 -8.43 -0.47 -3.73
CA SER A 120 -7.79 0.79 -3.36
C SER A 120 -6.72 0.53 -2.30
N THR A 121 -5.57 1.19 -2.41
CA THR A 121 -4.35 0.72 -1.73
C THR A 121 -3.59 1.84 -1.03
N LEU A 122 -3.23 1.63 0.24
CA LEU A 122 -2.11 2.33 0.88
C LEU A 122 -0.85 1.53 0.57
N VAL A 123 0.07 2.13 -0.18
CA VAL A 123 1.31 1.49 -0.61
C VAL A 123 2.43 1.89 0.34
N VAL A 124 3.22 0.91 0.78
CA VAL A 124 4.51 1.14 1.45
C VAL A 124 5.53 0.23 0.80
N LEU A 125 6.60 0.83 0.27
CA LEU A 125 7.62 0.05 -0.42
C LEU A 125 9.02 0.55 -0.12
N ASP A 126 9.99 -0.36 -0.26
CA ASP A 126 11.40 -0.03 -0.45
C ASP A 126 11.74 -0.37 -1.91
N ARG A 127 11.95 0.66 -2.73
CA ARG A 127 12.18 0.51 -4.18
C ARG A 127 13.45 -0.28 -4.45
N ASP A 128 14.51 0.02 -3.71
CA ASP A 128 15.84 -0.55 -3.94
C ASP A 128 15.84 -2.04 -3.57
N ALA A 129 15.21 -2.39 -2.45
CA ALA A 129 15.04 -3.77 -2.02
C ALA A 129 13.97 -4.55 -2.80
N GLY A 130 13.14 -3.84 -3.59
CA GLY A 130 11.98 -4.38 -4.29
C GLY A 130 10.89 -4.87 -3.36
N LEU A 131 10.83 -4.35 -2.13
CA LEU A 131 9.92 -4.82 -1.09
C LEU A 131 8.59 -4.07 -1.17
N ILE A 132 7.47 -4.79 -1.09
CA ILE A 132 6.11 -4.24 -1.11
C ILE A 132 5.37 -4.69 0.16
N MET A 133 4.78 -3.73 0.87
CA MET A 133 4.01 -3.92 2.09
C MET A 133 2.81 -2.99 2.03
N ASN A 134 1.63 -3.47 1.67
CA ASN A 134 0.48 -2.61 1.43
C ASN A 134 -0.71 -3.02 2.28
N PHE A 135 -1.61 -2.07 2.53
CA PHE A 135 -3.01 -2.36 2.78
C PHE A 135 -3.78 -2.23 1.48
N ALA A 136 -4.57 -3.23 1.12
CA ALA A 136 -5.53 -3.15 0.03
C ALA A 136 -6.95 -3.28 0.59
N LEU A 137 -7.84 -2.41 0.15
CA LEU A 137 -9.26 -2.43 0.49
C LEU A 137 -10.04 -2.73 -0.78
N THR A 138 -10.84 -3.78 -0.70
CA THR A 138 -11.85 -4.19 -1.68
C THR A 138 -13.23 -3.81 -1.14
N GLU A 139 -14.31 -4.25 -1.80
CA GLU A 139 -15.68 -3.92 -1.40
C GLU A 139 -15.99 -4.46 0.00
N THR A 140 -15.62 -5.72 0.26
CA THR A 140 -16.03 -6.42 1.49
C THR A 140 -14.88 -6.85 2.41
N ARG A 141 -13.63 -6.57 2.02
CA ARG A 141 -12.45 -7.06 2.74
C ARG A 141 -11.27 -6.09 2.75
N VAL A 142 -10.51 -6.15 3.83
CA VAL A 142 -9.19 -5.54 4.02
C VAL A 142 -8.12 -6.62 3.89
N TRP A 143 -7.04 -6.32 3.18
CA TRP A 143 -5.96 -7.25 2.86
C TRP A 143 -4.59 -6.67 3.22
N ALA A 144 -3.68 -7.52 3.66
CA ALA A 144 -2.24 -7.25 3.62
C ALA A 144 -1.69 -7.78 2.30
N LEU A 145 -1.04 -6.90 1.54
CA LEU A 145 -0.19 -7.33 0.43
C LEU A 145 1.25 -7.33 0.91
N TYR A 146 1.92 -8.47 0.79
CA TYR A 146 3.33 -8.59 1.10
C TYR A 146 4.06 -9.24 -0.06
N GLY A 147 5.05 -8.57 -0.62
CA GLY A 147 5.68 -9.01 -1.85
C GLY A 147 7.11 -8.57 -2.01
N ARG A 148 7.77 -9.22 -2.95
CA ARG A 148 9.10 -8.85 -3.42
C ARG A 148 9.12 -8.90 -4.94
N VAL A 149 9.46 -7.77 -5.55
CA VAL A 149 9.59 -7.65 -7.01
C VAL A 149 10.91 -8.30 -7.43
N PRO A 150 10.89 -9.30 -8.33
CA PRO A 150 12.10 -9.90 -8.84
C PRO A 150 12.93 -8.86 -9.60
N ALA A 151 14.26 -8.99 -9.55
CA ALA A 151 15.12 -8.14 -10.36
C ALA A 151 15.07 -8.59 -11.83
N PRO A 152 15.03 -7.68 -12.82
CA PRO A 152 14.98 -8.05 -14.24
C PRO A 152 16.15 -8.92 -14.71
N ASP A 153 17.30 -8.80 -14.05
CA ASP A 153 18.53 -9.56 -14.33
C ASP A 153 18.60 -10.91 -13.58
N GLY A 154 17.56 -11.28 -12.83
CA GLY A 154 17.50 -12.53 -12.08
C GLY A 154 18.32 -12.57 -10.78
N THR A 155 18.99 -11.47 -10.40
CA THR A 155 19.81 -11.41 -9.18
C THR A 155 19.00 -11.45 -7.89
N ARG A 156 17.69 -11.25 -7.99
CA ARG A 156 16.71 -11.28 -6.89
C ARG A 156 15.46 -12.03 -7.32
N GLY A 157 15.08 -13.03 -6.55
CA GLY A 157 13.80 -13.74 -6.69
C GLY A 157 12.62 -12.87 -6.25
N GLY A 158 11.41 -13.37 -6.47
CA GLY A 158 10.19 -12.62 -6.19
C GLY A 158 9.07 -13.48 -5.63
N PHE A 159 8.14 -12.84 -4.96
CA PHE A 159 6.91 -13.46 -4.47
C PHE A 159 5.82 -12.41 -4.27
N SER A 160 4.57 -12.84 -4.23
CA SER A 160 3.44 -12.00 -3.82
C SER A 160 2.51 -12.80 -2.93
N TYR A 161 2.07 -12.19 -1.82
CA TYR A 161 1.06 -12.71 -0.91
C TYR A 161 -0.08 -11.71 -0.79
N SER A 162 -1.30 -12.24 -0.81
CA SER A 162 -2.53 -11.52 -0.49
C SER A 162 -3.15 -12.20 0.73
N VAL A 163 -3.06 -11.56 1.89
CA VAL A 163 -3.52 -12.12 3.17
C VAL A 163 -4.80 -11.40 3.60
N PRO A 164 -5.95 -12.09 3.73
CA PRO A 164 -7.17 -11.45 4.22
C PRO A 164 -7.03 -11.11 5.69
N LEU A 165 -7.38 -9.88 6.08
CA LEU A 165 -7.22 -9.37 7.44
C LEU A 165 -8.55 -9.22 8.17
N ALA A 166 -9.52 -8.57 7.54
CA ALA A 166 -10.81 -8.26 8.14
C ALA A 166 -11.90 -8.10 7.09
N SER A 167 -13.14 -8.41 7.44
CA SER A 167 -14.31 -8.00 6.65
C SER A 167 -14.63 -6.53 6.87
N ARG A 168 -15.31 -5.91 5.90
CA ARG A 168 -15.75 -4.53 5.94
C ARG A 168 -16.98 -4.29 5.06
N GLY A 169 -17.65 -3.15 5.22
CA GLY A 169 -18.62 -2.61 4.27
C GLY A 169 -18.02 -1.46 3.46
N SER A 170 -18.50 -1.22 2.24
CA SER A 170 -17.84 -0.33 1.28
C SER A 170 -17.81 1.15 1.65
N SER A 171 -18.66 1.59 2.58
CA SER A 171 -18.58 2.93 3.16
C SER A 171 -17.65 3.05 4.37
N ASP A 172 -17.19 1.94 4.98
CA ASP A 172 -16.42 2.08 6.21
C ASP A 172 -15.07 2.74 5.91
N ARG A 173 -14.60 3.48 6.90
CA ARG A 173 -13.30 4.14 6.88
C ARG A 173 -12.42 3.45 7.92
N HIS A 174 -11.22 3.09 7.51
CA HIS A 174 -10.24 2.44 8.38
C HIS A 174 -9.00 3.29 8.52
N HIS A 175 -8.49 3.38 9.75
CA HIS A 175 -7.15 3.87 9.99
C HIS A 175 -6.16 2.73 9.75
N CYS A 176 -5.50 2.76 8.60
CA CYS A 176 -4.49 1.77 8.23
C CYS A 176 -3.11 2.29 8.59
N ALA A 177 -2.33 1.55 9.37
CA ALA A 177 -0.97 1.90 9.72
C ALA A 177 -0.01 0.71 9.53
N LEU A 178 1.12 0.98 8.89
CA LEU A 178 2.19 0.03 8.59
C LEU A 178 3.44 0.45 9.35
N ALA A 179 3.76 -0.27 10.41
CA ALA A 179 4.96 -0.05 11.21
C ALA A 179 6.07 -0.99 10.74
N VAL A 180 7.20 -0.42 10.32
CA VAL A 180 8.36 -1.16 9.80
C VAL A 180 9.57 -0.85 10.65
N ASP A 181 10.07 -1.86 11.37
CA ASP A 181 11.34 -1.80 12.08
C ASP A 181 12.45 -2.20 11.11
N SER A 182 13.20 -1.20 10.62
CA SER A 182 14.29 -1.43 9.69
C SER A 182 15.47 -2.17 10.33
N ALA A 183 15.76 -1.91 11.61
CA ALA A 183 16.86 -2.57 12.32
C ALA A 183 16.55 -4.03 12.62
N ALA A 184 15.30 -4.36 12.94
CA ALA A 184 14.87 -5.75 13.14
C ALA A 184 14.59 -6.47 11.80
N GLY A 185 14.17 -5.74 10.76
CA GLY A 185 13.75 -6.32 9.49
C GLY A 185 12.35 -6.93 9.60
N THR A 186 11.45 -6.24 10.29
CA THR A 186 10.07 -6.69 10.57
C THR A 186 9.05 -5.63 10.16
N ALA A 187 7.82 -6.05 9.84
CA ALA A 187 6.71 -5.15 9.57
C ALA A 187 5.42 -5.62 10.27
N ARG A 188 4.58 -4.66 10.66
CA ARG A 188 3.29 -4.87 11.32
C ARG A 188 2.22 -4.04 10.67
N TRP A 189 1.08 -4.66 10.38
CA TRP A 189 -0.13 -4.05 9.87
C TRP A 189 -1.04 -3.81 11.07
N LEU A 190 -1.38 -2.55 11.29
CA LEU A 190 -2.33 -2.13 12.31
C LEU A 190 -3.57 -1.59 11.61
N LEU A 191 -4.74 -2.15 11.94
CA LEU A 191 -6.03 -1.74 11.43
C LEU A 191 -6.83 -1.15 12.60
N ASP A 192 -7.21 0.12 12.50
CA ASP A 192 -7.95 0.84 13.54
C ASP A 192 -7.25 0.83 14.92
N GLY A 193 -5.92 0.70 14.91
CA GLY A 193 -5.06 0.65 16.09
C GLY A 193 -4.65 -0.75 16.54
N ASP A 194 -5.32 -1.80 16.05
CA ASP A 194 -5.04 -3.19 16.42
C ASP A 194 -4.05 -3.84 15.44
N GLU A 195 -3.03 -4.53 15.97
CA GLU A 195 -2.12 -5.34 15.15
C GLU A 195 -2.87 -6.57 14.60
N VAL A 196 -3.10 -6.59 13.29
CA VAL A 196 -3.87 -7.65 12.61
C VAL A 196 -2.99 -8.60 11.81
N PHE A 197 -1.77 -8.19 11.47
CA PHE A 197 -0.81 -9.04 10.75
C PHE A 197 0.63 -8.56 10.95
N ALA A 198 1.58 -9.49 10.92
CA ALA A 198 3.00 -9.19 11.08
C ALA A 198 3.87 -10.09 10.20
N VAL A 199 5.02 -9.54 9.81
CA VAL A 199 6.10 -10.23 9.12
C VAL A 199 7.38 -10.06 9.93
N GLU A 200 7.88 -11.17 10.45
CA GLU A 200 9.08 -11.23 11.31
C GLU A 200 10.39 -11.26 10.52
N ARG A 201 10.33 -11.50 9.20
CA ARG A 201 11.52 -11.64 8.34
C ARG A 201 11.27 -11.05 6.95
N LEU A 202 11.43 -9.73 6.85
CA LEU A 202 11.31 -9.04 5.57
C LEU A 202 12.28 -9.60 4.52
N GLY A 203 11.78 -9.71 3.29
CA GLY A 203 12.53 -10.25 2.15
C GLY A 203 12.40 -11.77 1.96
N HIS A 204 11.78 -12.48 2.91
CA HIS A 204 11.49 -13.91 2.84
C HIS A 204 10.00 -14.18 2.68
N GLY A 205 9.65 -15.33 2.10
CA GLY A 205 8.27 -15.80 2.03
C GLY A 205 7.66 -16.06 3.40
N LEU A 206 6.33 -16.05 3.45
CA LEU A 206 5.58 -16.37 4.67
C LEU A 206 5.65 -17.87 4.97
N PRO A 207 5.61 -18.26 6.26
CA PRO A 207 5.55 -19.67 6.63
C PRO A 207 4.23 -20.31 6.19
N GLU A 208 4.22 -21.64 6.09
CA GLU A 208 2.99 -22.41 5.92
C GLU A 208 2.00 -22.13 7.08
N PRO A 209 0.68 -22.20 6.83
CA PRO A 209 0.02 -22.65 5.60
C PRO A 209 -0.19 -21.57 4.53
N VAL A 210 0.33 -20.34 4.72
CA VAL A 210 0.09 -19.24 3.79
C VAL A 210 0.76 -19.52 2.44
N ARG A 211 0.00 -19.45 1.35
CA ARG A 211 0.48 -19.70 -0.01
C ARG A 211 0.71 -18.40 -0.76
N ALA A 212 1.82 -18.32 -1.48
CA ALA A 212 2.09 -17.20 -2.36
C ALA A 212 1.14 -17.27 -3.57
N VAL A 213 0.61 -16.11 -3.95
CA VAL A 213 -0.15 -15.92 -5.19
C VAL A 213 0.76 -16.14 -6.40
N SER A 214 2.00 -15.68 -6.31
CA SER A 214 3.01 -15.87 -7.34
C SER A 214 4.38 -16.06 -6.73
N TRP A 215 5.25 -16.77 -7.46
CA TRP A 215 6.62 -17.04 -7.06
C TRP A 215 7.55 -17.00 -8.26
N THR A 216 8.64 -16.26 -8.13
CA THR A 216 9.72 -16.20 -9.12
C THR A 216 11.00 -16.74 -8.46
N PRO A 217 11.61 -17.82 -8.99
CA PRO A 217 12.85 -18.37 -8.46
C PRO A 217 13.98 -17.34 -8.41
N GLY A 218 14.85 -17.45 -7.42
CA GLY A 218 16.05 -16.62 -7.29
C GLY A 218 16.40 -16.34 -5.83
N PRO A 219 17.51 -15.62 -5.57
CA PRO A 219 17.93 -15.28 -4.22
C PRO A 219 16.91 -14.40 -3.49
N LEU A 220 16.59 -14.77 -2.24
CA LEU A 220 15.70 -14.01 -1.35
C LEU A 220 16.43 -13.69 -0.03
N PRO A 221 17.44 -12.81 -0.03
CA PRO A 221 18.13 -12.43 1.20
C PRO A 221 17.22 -11.61 2.11
N ALA A 222 17.47 -11.62 3.41
CA ALA A 222 16.78 -10.76 4.36
C ALA A 222 16.90 -9.28 3.95
N VAL A 223 15.85 -8.50 4.20
CA VAL A 223 15.78 -7.09 3.86
C VAL A 223 15.70 -6.25 5.14
N ARG A 224 16.56 -5.24 5.23
CA ARG A 224 16.49 -4.15 6.21
C ARG A 224 16.24 -2.86 5.44
N PRO A 225 14.99 -2.38 5.34
CA PRO A 225 14.67 -1.29 4.44
C PRO A 225 15.47 -0.02 4.74
N ALA A 226 16.17 0.53 3.75
CA ALA A 226 16.98 1.74 3.94
C ALA A 226 16.12 3.02 3.86
N SER A 227 15.03 2.94 3.10
CA SER A 227 14.02 3.97 2.99
C SER A 227 12.64 3.36 2.76
N LEU A 228 11.59 4.09 3.15
CA LEU A 228 10.22 3.74 2.79
C LEU A 228 9.60 4.85 1.96
N THR A 229 8.94 4.46 0.88
CA THR A 229 8.13 5.36 0.06
C THR A 229 6.66 5.07 0.32
N PRO A 230 5.90 6.02 0.88
CA PRO A 230 4.45 5.90 0.94
C PRO A 230 3.86 6.13 -0.46
N GLY A 231 2.73 5.50 -0.73
CA GLY A 231 2.02 5.66 -1.99
C GLY A 231 0.53 5.38 -1.86
N LEU A 232 -0.18 5.68 -2.92
CA LEU A 232 -1.60 5.39 -3.12
C LEU A 232 -1.75 4.68 -4.45
N ALA A 233 -2.65 3.70 -4.54
CA ALA A 233 -2.88 3.02 -5.80
C ALA A 233 -4.32 2.50 -5.97
N LEU A 234 -4.71 2.36 -7.24
CA LEU A 234 -5.85 1.56 -7.69
C LEU A 234 -5.32 0.33 -8.43
N ILE A 235 -5.85 -0.86 -8.10
CA ILE A 235 -5.42 -2.14 -8.66
C ILE A 235 -6.59 -2.82 -9.38
N ALA A 236 -6.34 -3.38 -10.56
CA ALA A 236 -7.18 -4.34 -11.26
C ALA A 236 -6.39 -5.06 -12.37
N ASP A 237 -6.46 -6.39 -12.45
CA ASP A 237 -5.68 -7.20 -13.41
C ASP A 237 -6.42 -7.38 -14.74
N SER A 238 -7.75 -7.26 -14.74
CA SER A 238 -8.58 -7.50 -15.92
C SER A 238 -9.78 -6.55 -15.93
N PRO A 239 -9.62 -5.32 -16.46
CA PRO A 239 -10.72 -4.37 -16.57
C PRO A 239 -11.74 -4.85 -17.61
N HIS A 240 -13.01 -4.89 -17.23
CA HIS A 240 -14.15 -5.40 -18.00
C HIS A 240 -15.44 -4.57 -17.77
N GLY A 241 -15.29 -3.32 -17.31
CA GLY A 241 -16.41 -2.43 -16.97
C GLY A 241 -16.45 -2.00 -15.50
N GLN A 242 -15.58 -2.58 -14.67
CA GLN A 242 -15.49 -2.24 -13.26
C GLN A 242 -14.50 -1.11 -12.95
N GLY A 243 -14.67 -0.51 -11.77
CA GLY A 243 -13.81 0.53 -11.23
C GLY A 243 -13.52 0.34 -9.74
N ALA A 244 -12.52 1.06 -9.23
CA ALA A 244 -12.31 1.19 -7.79
C ALA A 244 -12.15 2.67 -7.43
N GLN A 245 -12.89 3.12 -6.43
CA GLN A 245 -12.78 4.46 -5.87
C GLN A 245 -12.03 4.41 -4.54
N LEU A 246 -10.93 5.15 -4.45
CA LEU A 246 -10.21 5.39 -3.21
C LEU A 246 -10.70 6.71 -2.60
N THR A 247 -11.00 6.70 -1.29
CA THR A 247 -11.02 7.92 -0.48
C THR A 247 -9.92 7.83 0.56
N VAL A 248 -9.05 8.83 0.65
CA VAL A 248 -7.93 8.86 1.61
C VAL A 248 -7.78 10.22 2.27
N ALA A 249 -7.47 10.20 3.57
CA ALA A 249 -7.16 11.38 4.35
C ALA A 249 -5.97 11.12 5.29
N ASP A 250 -5.31 12.20 5.69
CA ASP A 250 -4.33 12.23 6.78
C ASP A 250 -3.15 11.26 6.60
N LEU A 251 -2.60 11.18 5.39
CA LEU A 251 -1.44 10.32 5.17
C LEU A 251 -0.22 10.90 5.89
N SER A 252 0.44 10.07 6.70
CA SER A 252 1.57 10.47 7.52
C SER A 252 2.66 9.41 7.51
N VAL A 253 3.91 9.87 7.53
CA VAL A 253 5.08 9.03 7.82
C VAL A 253 5.72 9.55 9.09
N THR A 254 5.76 8.72 10.12
CA THR A 254 6.37 9.07 11.40
C THR A 254 7.53 8.15 11.72
N ARG A 255 8.50 8.67 12.49
CA ARG A 255 9.65 7.94 13.00
C ARG A 255 9.54 7.80 14.51
N SER A 256 9.72 6.58 14.97
CA SER A 256 9.90 6.23 16.38
C SER A 256 11.35 5.86 16.61
N GLY A 257 11.92 6.24 17.77
CA GLY A 257 13.26 5.76 18.14
C GLY A 257 13.27 4.23 18.24
N PRO A 258 14.45 3.57 18.22
CA PRO A 258 14.51 2.13 18.44
C PRO A 258 13.76 1.82 19.73
N SER A 259 12.86 0.83 19.71
CA SER A 259 12.23 0.31 20.91
C SER A 259 13.33 -0.22 21.81
N GLY A 260 13.83 0.63 22.70
CA GLY A 260 14.73 0.23 23.76
C GLY A 260 14.01 -0.88 24.53
N GLY A 261 14.58 -2.08 24.50
CA GLY A 261 14.09 -3.19 25.31
C GLY A 261 13.87 -2.69 26.73
N ARG A 262 12.71 -3.00 27.30
CA ARG A 262 12.39 -2.72 28.70
C ARG A 262 13.59 -3.14 29.54
N SER A 263 14.29 -2.16 30.11
CA SER A 263 15.26 -2.40 31.17
C SER A 263 14.53 -3.08 32.32
N GLY A 264 15.09 -4.20 32.80
CA GLY A 264 14.58 -4.93 33.95
C GLY A 264 14.46 -4.06 35.20
N PRO A 265 13.74 -4.54 36.23
CA PRO A 265 13.44 -3.74 37.40
C PRO A 265 14.73 -3.39 38.16
N PRO A 266 14.75 -2.27 38.91
CA PRO A 266 15.94 -1.82 39.61
C PRO A 266 16.32 -2.83 40.69
N VAL A 267 17.58 -3.28 40.66
CA VAL A 267 18.19 -4.01 41.78
C VAL A 267 18.22 -3.05 42.97
N ARG A 268 17.42 -3.37 43.99
CA ARG A 268 17.52 -2.73 45.30
C ARG A 268 18.90 -3.06 45.88
N GLN A 269 19.72 -2.04 46.12
CA GLN A 269 20.83 -2.16 47.06
C GLN A 269 20.25 -2.37 48.46
N GLY A 270 20.41 -3.58 48.99
CA GLY A 270 20.18 -3.90 50.39
C GLY A 270 21.50 -3.80 51.15
N VAL A 271 21.54 -2.85 52.07
CA VAL A 271 22.56 -2.71 53.11
C VAL A 271 22.40 -3.86 54.12
N ALA A 272 23.48 -4.57 54.41
CA ALA A 272 23.72 -5.26 55.67
C ALA A 272 25.14 -4.80 56.10
N GLY A 273 25.37 -4.28 57.30
CA GLY A 273 24.94 -4.83 58.58
C GLY A 273 26.21 -5.37 59.23
#